data_AF-A0A1M6UGB5-F1
#
_entry.id   AF-A0A1M6UGB5-F1
#
_cell.length_a   1.000
_cell.length_b   1.000
_cell.length_c   1.000
_cell.angle_alpha   90.00
_cell.angle_beta   90.00
_cell.angle_gamma   90.00
#
_symmetry.space_group_name_H-M   'P 1'
#
loop_
_entity.id
_entity.type
_entity.pdbx_description
1 polymer ?
#
loop_
_entity_poly.entity_id
_entity_poly.type
_entity_poly.pdbx_seq_one_letter_code
_entity_poly.pdbx_strand_id
1 'polypeptide(L)'
;MPAQDTATVAALLTATRDASRYVRDLAAMALARARSWTRSLVARLEERQQQGDPDENVARKLEQAYLQVLRREPHAADRLLAIVLRREGPVRWRQALREGPPVDPVVARALLTHLERVPWETWARPPHRASQKVENGQQSGSEDPSPLVLLRALVPGDLLAPWLIQQALHRTTAPLPMRLYVIVQANSIPPALQQAVQRLWIEAIQAVEVPELYALLDRLGFSGIRALIDSLWHAPDALKRAWRLLTQPEAARILPMPQRTDLPWLEARLAALPPGDQDSRLQVLVDLGRLYELGNDPGLRQAVFQTQIPRLLLRYLSNPVTCQWVAIALANLYGRWMPPRCP
;
A
#
# COMPACT_ATOMS: atom_id res chain seq x y z
N MET A 1 -39.28 -4.62 6.43
CA MET A 1 -38.56 -3.54 7.12
C MET A 1 -37.58 -4.14 8.12
N PRO A 2 -36.39 -3.54 8.35
CA PRO A 2 -35.44 -4.06 9.34
C PRO A 2 -35.98 -3.85 10.77
N ALA A 3 -35.65 -4.76 11.70
CA ALA A 3 -35.97 -4.58 13.12
C ALA A 3 -35.22 -3.35 13.67
N GLN A 4 -35.99 -2.38 14.19
CA GLN A 4 -35.48 -1.07 14.64
C GLN A 4 -35.42 -0.93 16.16
N ASP A 5 -35.91 -1.90 16.91
CA ASP A 5 -35.89 -1.91 18.38
C ASP A 5 -35.33 -3.23 18.91
N THR A 6 -34.81 -3.19 20.14
CA THR A 6 -34.14 -4.32 20.79
C THR A 6 -35.11 -5.46 21.13
N ALA A 7 -36.39 -5.17 21.38
CA ALA A 7 -37.40 -6.18 21.69
C ALA A 7 -37.71 -7.03 20.45
N THR A 8 -37.83 -6.41 19.28
CA THR A 8 -38.01 -7.11 18.00
C THR A 8 -36.79 -7.99 17.69
N VAL A 9 -35.57 -7.51 17.93
CA VAL A 9 -34.35 -8.35 17.74
C VAL A 9 -34.35 -9.54 18.69
N ALA A 10 -34.73 -9.34 19.96
CA ALA A 10 -34.86 -10.42 20.94
C ALA A 10 -35.93 -11.45 20.54
N ALA A 11 -37.07 -10.99 20.01
CA ALA A 11 -38.14 -11.85 19.53
C ALA A 11 -37.71 -12.66 18.30
N LEU A 12 -37.01 -12.03 17.34
CA LEU A 12 -36.43 -12.72 16.19
C LEU A 12 -35.43 -13.79 16.63
N LEU A 13 -34.56 -13.51 17.61
CA LEU A 13 -33.66 -14.52 18.18
C LEU A 13 -34.43 -15.71 18.76
N THR A 14 -35.52 -15.48 19.48
CA THR A 14 -36.38 -16.57 19.98
C THR A 14 -37.00 -17.36 18.82
N ALA A 15 -37.47 -16.69 17.78
CA ALA A 15 -38.06 -17.32 16.58
C ALA A 15 -37.06 -18.19 15.81
N THR A 16 -35.75 -17.98 15.95
CA THR A 16 -34.74 -18.91 15.39
C THR A 16 -34.76 -20.30 16.03
N ARG A 17 -35.54 -20.53 17.09
CA ARG A 17 -35.71 -21.84 17.75
C ARG A 17 -37.11 -22.43 17.53
N ASP A 18 -37.90 -21.84 16.64
CA ASP A 18 -39.25 -22.32 16.32
C ASP A 18 -39.23 -23.73 15.72
N ALA A 19 -40.28 -24.52 15.96
CA ALA A 19 -40.41 -25.86 15.40
C ALA A 19 -40.42 -25.84 13.86
N SER A 20 -41.03 -24.80 13.27
CA SER A 20 -41.11 -24.61 11.82
C SER A 20 -39.78 -24.11 11.25
N ARG A 21 -39.22 -24.90 10.33
CA ARG A 21 -38.05 -24.51 9.51
C ARG A 21 -38.26 -23.15 8.84
N TYR A 22 -39.46 -22.91 8.32
CA TYR A 22 -39.79 -21.67 7.62
C TYR A 22 -39.67 -20.44 8.53
N VAL A 23 -40.14 -20.55 9.78
CA VAL A 23 -40.04 -19.47 10.77
C VAL A 23 -38.59 -19.21 11.15
N ARG A 24 -37.81 -20.28 11.39
CA ARG A 24 -36.37 -20.14 11.70
C ARG A 24 -35.59 -19.49 10.56
N ASP A 25 -35.91 -19.87 9.32
CA ASP A 25 -35.28 -19.33 8.11
C ASP A 25 -35.55 -17.83 7.94
N LEU A 26 -36.82 -17.41 8.05
CA LEU A 26 -37.21 -16.01 8.00
C LEU A 26 -36.58 -15.21 9.15
N ALA A 27 -36.56 -15.77 10.35
CA ALA A 27 -35.93 -15.14 11.51
C ALA A 27 -34.44 -14.91 11.28
N ALA A 28 -33.70 -15.92 10.81
CA ALA A 28 -32.28 -15.81 10.49
C ALA A 28 -32.01 -14.72 9.43
N MET A 29 -32.80 -14.67 8.36
CA MET A 29 -32.70 -13.61 7.34
C MET A 29 -33.01 -12.22 7.89
N ALA A 30 -34.01 -12.11 8.79
CA ALA A 30 -34.38 -10.85 9.40
C ALA A 30 -33.30 -10.33 10.35
N LEU A 31 -32.64 -11.21 11.12
CA LEU A 31 -31.54 -10.86 12.03
C LEU A 31 -30.36 -10.23 11.29
N ALA A 32 -30.01 -10.73 10.09
CA ALA A 32 -28.95 -10.12 9.27
C ALA A 32 -29.21 -8.63 8.95
N ARG A 33 -30.47 -8.24 8.88
CA ARG A 33 -30.91 -6.87 8.54
C ARG A 33 -31.25 -6.03 9.76
N ALA A 34 -31.29 -6.60 10.96
CA ALA A 34 -31.60 -5.90 12.19
C ALA A 34 -30.55 -4.82 12.50
N ARG A 35 -30.99 -3.71 13.11
CA ARG A 35 -30.14 -2.55 13.41
C ARG A 35 -29.93 -2.28 14.90
N SER A 36 -30.81 -2.78 15.76
CA SER A 36 -30.80 -2.44 17.19
C SER A 36 -30.26 -3.58 18.02
N TRP A 37 -28.94 -3.77 17.94
CA TRP A 37 -28.22 -4.78 18.73
C TRP A 37 -27.68 -4.20 20.03
N THR A 38 -27.60 -5.06 21.03
CA THR A 38 -26.86 -4.80 22.27
C THR A 38 -25.85 -5.91 22.45
N ARG A 39 -24.83 -5.67 23.29
CA ARG A 39 -23.82 -6.69 23.63
C ARG A 39 -24.44 -8.03 24.06
N SER A 40 -25.52 -7.96 24.84
CA SER A 40 -26.25 -9.16 25.29
C SER A 40 -26.94 -9.91 24.13
N LEU A 41 -27.50 -9.20 23.15
CA LEU A 41 -28.16 -9.79 22.00
C LEU A 41 -27.15 -10.40 21.02
N VAL A 42 -26.00 -9.75 20.82
CA VAL A 42 -24.91 -10.31 20.00
C VAL A 42 -24.38 -11.61 20.62
N ALA A 43 -24.17 -11.65 21.94
CA ALA A 43 -23.76 -12.87 22.64
C ALA A 43 -24.80 -14.00 22.51
N ARG A 44 -26.09 -13.67 22.60
CA ARG A 44 -27.18 -14.65 22.36
C ARG A 44 -27.22 -15.16 20.93
N LEU A 45 -26.93 -14.30 19.93
CA LEU A 45 -26.81 -14.72 18.54
C LEU A 45 -25.62 -15.67 18.34
N GLU A 46 -24.49 -15.36 18.95
CA GLU A 46 -23.30 -16.22 18.91
C GLU A 46 -23.60 -17.60 19.51
N GLU A 47 -24.18 -17.66 20.72
CA GLU A 47 -24.60 -18.91 21.35
C GLU A 47 -25.57 -19.70 20.46
N ARG A 48 -26.56 -19.00 19.88
CA ARG A 48 -27.53 -19.62 18.97
C ARG A 48 -26.85 -20.17 17.71
N GLN A 49 -25.89 -19.46 17.14
CA GLN A 49 -25.15 -19.92 15.96
C GLN A 49 -24.29 -21.15 16.29
N GLN A 50 -23.65 -21.18 17.46
CA GLN A 50 -22.85 -22.32 17.93
C GLN A 50 -23.70 -23.57 18.19
N GLN A 51 -24.96 -23.41 18.63
CA GLN A 51 -25.90 -24.52 18.76
C GLN A 51 -26.23 -25.20 17.41
N GLY A 52 -26.03 -24.50 16.28
CA GLY A 52 -26.34 -25.03 14.94
C GLY A 52 -27.83 -25.15 14.64
N ASP A 53 -28.18 -25.56 13.43
CA ASP A 53 -29.56 -25.89 13.06
C ASP A 53 -29.57 -27.23 12.32
N PRO A 54 -30.60 -28.09 12.50
CA PRO A 54 -30.73 -29.31 11.71
C PRO A 54 -30.84 -29.03 10.21
N ASP A 55 -31.31 -27.84 9.80
CA ASP A 55 -31.28 -27.41 8.41
C ASP A 55 -30.03 -26.58 8.11
N GLU A 56 -29.21 -27.06 7.16
CA GLU A 56 -27.95 -26.41 6.81
C GLU A 56 -28.13 -24.99 6.25
N ASN A 57 -29.22 -24.72 5.53
CA ASN A 57 -29.46 -23.38 4.99
C ASN A 57 -29.78 -22.38 6.10
N VAL A 58 -30.56 -22.79 7.10
CA VAL A 58 -30.84 -21.97 8.29
C VAL A 58 -29.54 -21.73 9.07
N ALA A 59 -28.73 -22.77 9.28
CA ALA A 59 -27.43 -22.65 9.95
C ALA A 59 -26.51 -21.66 9.22
N ARG A 60 -26.42 -21.73 7.89
CA ARG A 60 -25.64 -20.78 7.07
C ARG A 60 -26.17 -19.35 7.16
N LYS A 61 -27.50 -19.16 7.18
CA LYS A 61 -28.10 -17.82 7.34
C LYS A 61 -27.86 -17.24 8.73
N LEU A 62 -27.87 -18.05 9.79
CA LEU A 62 -27.50 -17.61 11.14
C LEU A 62 -26.03 -17.19 11.20
N GLU A 63 -25.14 -17.95 10.57
CA GLU A 63 -23.72 -17.60 10.44
C GLU A 63 -23.53 -16.27 9.69
N GLN A 64 -24.20 -16.08 8.56
CA GLN A 64 -24.16 -14.83 7.80
C GLN A 64 -24.72 -13.66 8.61
N ALA A 65 -25.83 -13.85 9.32
CA ALA A 65 -26.40 -12.84 10.20
C ALA A 65 -25.40 -12.44 11.28
N TYR A 66 -24.76 -13.40 11.94
CA TYR A 66 -23.74 -13.14 12.95
C TYR A 66 -22.58 -12.31 12.41
N LEU A 67 -21.98 -12.71 11.28
CA LEU A 67 -20.89 -11.94 10.67
C LEU A 67 -21.32 -10.53 10.26
N GLN A 68 -22.55 -10.33 9.77
CA GLN A 68 -23.07 -9.00 9.45
C GLN A 68 -23.24 -8.12 10.70
N VAL A 69 -23.66 -8.71 11.83
CA VAL A 69 -23.77 -8.00 13.10
C VAL A 69 -22.40 -7.56 13.61
N LEU A 70 -21.40 -8.45 13.55
CA LEU A 70 -20.03 -8.11 13.95
C LEU A 70 -19.48 -6.90 13.17
N ARG A 71 -19.86 -6.71 11.90
CA ARG A 71 -19.43 -5.58 11.06
C ARG A 71 -20.06 -4.24 11.44
N ARG A 72 -21.17 -4.23 12.18
CA ARG A 72 -21.94 -3.01 12.52
C ARG A 72 -21.80 -2.59 13.96
N GLU A 73 -21.50 -3.54 14.84
CA GLU A 73 -21.51 -3.32 16.28
C GLU A 73 -20.12 -2.99 16.85
N PRO A 74 -19.90 -1.79 17.45
CA PRO A 74 -18.57 -1.38 17.91
C PRO A 74 -17.95 -2.29 18.96
N HIS A 75 -18.79 -2.88 19.83
CA HIS A 75 -18.36 -3.81 20.88
C HIS A 75 -17.93 -5.18 20.32
N ALA A 76 -18.13 -5.45 19.03
CA ALA A 76 -17.68 -6.66 18.36
C ALA A 76 -16.21 -6.61 17.89
N ALA A 77 -15.50 -5.49 18.10
CA ALA A 77 -14.12 -5.31 17.65
C ALA A 77 -13.18 -6.42 18.16
N ASP A 78 -13.24 -6.78 19.45
CA ASP A 78 -12.44 -7.86 20.02
C ASP A 78 -12.75 -9.21 19.38
N ARG A 79 -14.03 -9.46 19.07
CA ARG A 79 -14.46 -10.71 18.45
C ARG A 79 -13.97 -10.81 17.00
N LEU A 80 -14.05 -9.71 16.25
CA LEU A 80 -13.47 -9.62 14.91
C LEU A 80 -11.95 -9.84 14.94
N LEU A 81 -11.22 -9.22 15.87
CA LEU A 81 -9.78 -9.45 16.03
C LEU A 81 -9.46 -10.88 16.43
N ALA A 82 -10.30 -11.54 17.23
CA ALA A 82 -10.14 -12.96 17.55
C ALA A 82 -10.27 -13.84 16.29
N ILE A 83 -11.24 -13.54 15.41
CA ILE A 83 -11.40 -14.25 14.13
C ILE A 83 -10.20 -13.99 13.20
N VAL A 84 -9.77 -12.74 13.10
CA VAL A 84 -8.73 -12.29 12.15
C VAL A 84 -7.32 -12.70 12.58
N LEU A 85 -6.96 -12.49 13.85
CA LEU A 85 -5.62 -12.68 14.38
C LEU A 85 -5.43 -14.06 15.02
N ARG A 86 -6.39 -14.47 15.85
CA ARG A 86 -6.32 -15.75 16.59
C ARG A 86 -6.95 -16.90 15.83
N ARG A 87 -7.49 -16.63 14.64
CA ARG A 87 -8.11 -17.62 13.75
C ARG A 87 -9.28 -18.36 14.37
N GLU A 88 -9.99 -17.73 15.31
CA GLU A 88 -11.17 -18.33 15.93
C GLU A 88 -12.31 -18.51 14.91
N GLY A 89 -12.94 -19.69 14.94
CA GLY A 89 -13.96 -20.08 13.97
C GLY A 89 -13.39 -20.66 12.66
N PRO A 90 -14.28 -21.16 11.79
CA PRO A 90 -13.89 -21.85 10.55
C PRO A 90 -13.33 -20.87 9.51
N VAL A 91 -12.48 -21.38 8.59
CA VAL A 91 -11.85 -20.60 7.50
C VAL A 91 -12.89 -19.82 6.67
N ARG A 92 -14.06 -20.40 6.45
CA ARG A 92 -15.17 -19.76 5.71
C ARG A 92 -15.63 -18.44 6.31
N TRP A 93 -15.49 -18.23 7.62
CA TRP A 93 -15.78 -16.93 8.24
C TRP A 93 -14.81 -15.87 7.74
N ARG A 94 -13.51 -16.19 7.71
CA ARG A 94 -12.48 -15.27 7.21
C ARG A 94 -12.66 -14.99 5.71
N GLN A 95 -13.03 -15.99 4.92
CA GLN A 95 -13.39 -15.79 3.52
C GLN A 95 -14.58 -14.84 3.36
N ALA A 96 -15.67 -15.05 4.12
CA ALA A 96 -16.82 -14.16 4.14
C ALA A 96 -16.48 -12.75 4.69
N LEU A 97 -15.52 -12.64 5.60
CA LEU A 97 -15.00 -11.36 6.08
C LEU A 97 -14.19 -10.62 5.01
N ARG A 98 -13.42 -11.34 4.19
CA ARG A 98 -12.69 -10.79 3.04
C ARG A 98 -13.62 -10.33 1.92
N GLU A 99 -14.64 -11.11 1.60
CA GLU A 99 -15.51 -10.89 0.44
C GLU A 99 -16.68 -9.94 0.71
N GLY A 100 -17.07 -9.79 1.99
CA GLY A 100 -18.15 -8.88 2.38
C GLY A 100 -17.72 -7.40 2.43
N PRO A 101 -18.70 -6.49 2.57
CA PRO A 101 -18.45 -5.05 2.58
C PRO A 101 -17.66 -4.61 3.83
N PRO A 102 -16.86 -3.53 3.76
CA PRO A 102 -16.16 -3.00 4.93
C PRO A 102 -17.08 -2.81 6.15
N VAL A 103 -16.50 -2.87 7.34
CA VAL A 103 -17.22 -2.59 8.60
C VAL A 103 -17.63 -1.12 8.66
N ASP A 104 -18.63 -0.82 9.49
CA ASP A 104 -19.05 0.56 9.71
C ASP A 104 -17.89 1.40 10.29
N PRO A 105 -17.76 2.70 9.93
CA PRO A 105 -16.63 3.53 10.36
C PRO A 105 -16.38 3.57 11.88
N VAL A 106 -17.44 3.44 12.69
CA VAL A 106 -17.33 3.38 14.16
C VAL A 106 -16.66 2.08 14.61
N VAL A 107 -17.04 0.94 13.99
CA VAL A 107 -16.41 -0.37 14.22
C VAL A 107 -14.97 -0.36 13.74
N ALA A 108 -14.70 0.23 12.57
CA ALA A 108 -13.35 0.39 12.03
C ALA A 108 -12.42 1.12 13.02
N ARG A 109 -12.86 2.23 13.59
CA ARG A 109 -12.09 2.97 14.60
C ARG A 109 -11.86 2.16 15.88
N ALA A 110 -12.87 1.44 16.35
CA ALA A 110 -12.74 0.55 17.50
C ALA A 110 -11.73 -0.58 17.23
N LEU A 111 -11.79 -1.22 16.05
CA LEU A 111 -10.83 -2.22 15.60
C LEU A 111 -9.41 -1.69 15.60
N LEU A 112 -9.17 -0.52 15.00
CA LEU A 112 -7.84 0.09 14.96
C LEU A 112 -7.33 0.42 16.37
N THR A 113 -8.18 0.98 17.23
CA THR A 113 -7.83 1.29 18.63
C THR A 113 -7.44 0.03 19.40
N HIS A 114 -8.14 -1.08 19.19
CA HIS A 114 -7.81 -2.34 19.85
C HIS A 114 -6.55 -2.97 19.25
N LEU A 115 -6.37 -2.89 17.93
CA LEU A 115 -5.21 -3.40 17.21
C LEU A 115 -3.90 -2.72 17.64
N GLU A 116 -3.94 -1.46 18.08
CA GLU A 116 -2.77 -0.74 18.64
C GLU A 116 -2.15 -1.45 19.83
N ARG A 117 -2.96 -2.16 20.63
CA ARG A 117 -2.53 -2.90 21.82
C ARG A 117 -2.02 -4.30 21.49
N VAL A 118 -2.20 -4.75 20.24
CA VAL A 118 -1.79 -6.08 19.82
C VAL A 118 -0.33 -6.04 19.31
N PRO A 119 0.50 -7.04 19.64
CA PRO A 119 1.87 -7.10 19.13
C PRO A 119 1.90 -7.06 17.61
N TRP A 120 2.79 -6.22 17.07
CA TRP A 120 2.89 -5.88 15.65
C TRP A 120 3.10 -7.14 14.79
N GLU A 121 3.88 -8.08 15.29
CA GLU A 121 4.29 -9.34 14.64
C GLU A 121 3.12 -10.26 14.32
N THR A 122 1.99 -10.09 15.03
CA THR A 122 0.80 -10.93 14.84
C THR A 122 0.01 -10.61 13.58
N TRP A 123 0.17 -9.40 13.02
CA TRP A 123 -0.62 -8.93 11.89
C TRP A 123 0.19 -8.25 10.79
N ALA A 124 1.37 -7.69 11.10
CA ALA A 124 2.20 -6.93 10.17
C ALA A 124 3.35 -7.74 9.54
N ARG A 125 3.38 -9.07 9.74
CA ARG A 125 4.48 -9.90 9.25
C ARG A 125 4.40 -10.08 7.72
N PRO A 126 5.46 -9.76 6.96
CA PRO A 126 5.48 -10.05 5.54
C PRO A 126 5.36 -11.58 5.32
N PRO A 127 4.61 -12.03 4.31
CA PRO A 127 4.59 -13.43 3.93
C PRO A 127 6.01 -13.88 3.55
N HIS A 128 6.34 -15.14 3.81
CA HIS A 128 7.57 -15.71 3.24
C HIS A 128 7.53 -15.59 1.71
N ARG A 129 8.67 -15.39 1.05
CA ARG A 129 8.75 -15.13 -0.42
C ARG A 129 7.99 -16.15 -1.29
N ALA A 130 7.84 -17.40 -0.83
CA ALA A 130 7.02 -18.41 -1.50
C ALA A 130 5.52 -18.07 -1.52
N SER A 131 5.02 -17.39 -0.49
CA SER A 131 3.62 -16.96 -0.31
C SER A 131 3.31 -15.63 -1.00
N GLN A 132 4.32 -14.79 -1.30
CA GLN A 132 4.14 -13.50 -1.99
C GLN A 132 3.65 -13.64 -3.44
N LYS A 133 4.03 -14.72 -4.14
CA LYS A 133 3.52 -15.01 -5.50
C LYS A 133 2.01 -15.32 -5.52
N VAL A 134 1.48 -15.85 -4.43
CA VAL A 134 0.07 -16.22 -4.31
C VAL A 134 -0.79 -15.00 -3.93
N GLU A 135 -0.28 -14.11 -3.08
CA GLU A 135 -1.00 -12.87 -2.70
C GLU A 135 -1.10 -11.84 -3.84
N ASN A 136 -0.12 -11.78 -4.75
CA ASN A 136 -0.07 -10.74 -5.80
C ASN A 136 -0.58 -11.19 -7.18
N GLY A 137 -0.87 -12.49 -7.41
CA GLY A 137 -1.02 -13.04 -8.76
C GLY A 137 -2.28 -13.83 -9.07
N GLN A 138 -2.84 -14.61 -8.14
CA GLN A 138 -4.02 -15.46 -8.36
C GLN A 138 -4.33 -16.14 -7.02
N GLN A 139 -5.16 -15.52 -6.19
CA GLN A 139 -5.68 -16.24 -5.01
C GLN A 139 -6.73 -17.24 -5.49
N SER A 140 -6.36 -18.52 -5.56
CA SER A 140 -7.33 -19.61 -5.59
C SER A 140 -8.24 -19.48 -4.36
N GLY A 141 -9.56 -19.59 -4.54
CA GLY A 141 -10.56 -19.36 -3.48
C GLY A 141 -10.51 -20.29 -2.26
N SER A 142 -9.48 -21.13 -2.09
CA SER A 142 -9.35 -22.09 -1.00
C SER A 142 -8.35 -21.71 0.10
N GLU A 143 -7.51 -20.69 -0.08
CA GLU A 143 -6.48 -20.36 0.91
C GLU A 143 -7.01 -19.44 2.03
N ASP A 144 -6.64 -19.73 3.28
CA ASP A 144 -7.03 -18.93 4.46
C ASP A 144 -6.34 -17.56 4.42
N PRO A 145 -7.07 -16.44 4.28
CA PRO A 145 -6.48 -15.13 4.02
C PRO A 145 -5.57 -14.66 5.18
N SER A 146 -4.48 -13.96 4.86
CA SER A 146 -3.58 -13.39 5.88
C SER A 146 -4.29 -12.31 6.71
N PRO A 147 -3.84 -12.02 7.96
CA PRO A 147 -4.52 -11.07 8.82
C PRO A 147 -4.58 -9.67 8.22
N LEU A 148 -3.52 -9.26 7.52
CA LEU A 148 -3.45 -7.96 6.88
C LEU A 148 -4.39 -7.86 5.67
N VAL A 149 -4.53 -8.92 4.87
CA VAL A 149 -5.55 -9.01 3.81
C VAL A 149 -6.95 -8.85 4.38
N LEU A 150 -7.25 -9.50 5.52
CA LEU A 150 -8.52 -9.35 6.20
C LEU A 150 -8.73 -7.92 6.72
N LEU A 151 -7.73 -7.31 7.35
CA LEU A 151 -7.82 -5.92 7.83
C LEU A 151 -8.08 -4.94 6.68
N ARG A 152 -7.46 -5.15 5.51
CA ARG A 152 -7.70 -4.36 4.29
C ARG A 152 -9.11 -4.48 3.74
N ALA A 153 -9.73 -5.65 3.89
CA ALA A 153 -11.12 -5.87 3.49
C ALA A 153 -12.11 -5.31 4.51
N LEU A 154 -11.78 -5.42 5.81
CA LEU A 154 -12.65 -4.99 6.90
C LEU A 154 -12.65 -3.47 7.08
N VAL A 155 -11.49 -2.83 7.08
CA VAL A 155 -11.36 -1.42 7.46
C VAL A 155 -11.41 -0.54 6.20
N PRO A 156 -12.27 0.50 6.16
CA PRO A 156 -12.27 1.48 5.07
C PRO A 156 -10.87 2.05 4.79
N GLY A 157 -10.51 2.14 3.51
CA GLY A 157 -9.14 2.48 3.10
C GLY A 157 -8.69 3.87 3.54
N ASP A 158 -9.61 4.82 3.63
CA ASP A 158 -9.40 6.18 4.14
C ASP A 158 -9.04 6.22 5.64
N LEU A 159 -9.49 5.22 6.41
CA LEU A 159 -9.11 5.05 7.82
C LEU A 159 -7.84 4.19 7.96
N LEU A 160 -7.75 3.09 7.19
CA LEU A 160 -6.68 2.11 7.35
C LEU A 160 -5.33 2.65 6.85
N ALA A 161 -5.28 3.28 5.67
CA ALA A 161 -4.05 3.74 5.07
C ALA A 161 -3.26 4.73 5.96
N PRO A 162 -3.84 5.85 6.45
CA PRO A 162 -3.12 6.74 7.36
C PRO A 162 -2.69 6.03 8.65
N TRP A 163 -3.53 5.15 9.20
CA TRP A 163 -3.22 4.43 10.43
C TRP A 163 -2.03 3.48 10.26
N LEU A 164 -2.01 2.66 9.20
CA LEU A 164 -0.89 1.75 8.91
C LEU A 164 0.43 2.52 8.76
N ILE A 165 0.40 3.64 8.03
CA ILE A 165 1.58 4.47 7.79
C ILE A 165 2.07 5.10 9.09
N GLN A 166 1.19 5.70 9.88
CA GLN A 166 1.57 6.28 11.19
C GLN A 166 2.18 5.24 12.10
N GLN A 167 1.59 4.05 12.15
CA GLN A 167 2.10 2.98 12.97
C GLN A 167 3.49 2.50 12.53
N ALA A 168 3.72 2.35 11.22
CA ALA A 168 5.03 2.00 10.69
C ALA A 168 6.07 3.10 10.95
N LEU A 169 5.68 4.37 10.90
CA LEU A 169 6.56 5.50 11.17
C LEU A 169 6.94 5.61 12.65
N HIS A 170 5.98 5.47 13.57
CA HIS A 170 6.20 5.61 15.01
C HIS A 170 7.02 4.46 15.63
N ARG A 171 6.97 3.26 15.06
CA ARG A 171 7.68 2.08 15.58
C ARG A 171 9.11 2.01 15.06
N THR A 172 9.97 2.91 15.52
CA THR A 172 11.38 3.02 15.09
C THR A 172 12.24 1.81 15.47
N THR A 173 11.85 1.05 16.49
CA THR A 173 12.54 -0.18 16.92
C THR A 173 12.19 -1.40 16.08
N ALA A 174 11.13 -1.33 15.27
CA ALA A 174 10.75 -2.44 14.40
C ALA A 174 11.72 -2.55 13.20
N PRO A 175 11.97 -3.77 12.68
CA PRO A 175 12.82 -3.95 11.51
C PRO A 175 12.33 -3.14 10.31
N LEU A 176 13.26 -2.47 9.63
CA LEU A 176 12.96 -1.60 8.50
C LEU A 176 12.16 -2.30 7.38
N PRO A 177 12.47 -3.55 6.96
CA PRO A 177 11.66 -4.27 5.98
C PRO A 177 10.20 -4.42 6.38
N MET A 178 9.93 -4.65 7.67
CA MET A 178 8.57 -4.81 8.19
C MET A 178 7.81 -3.49 8.19
N ARG A 179 8.48 -2.38 8.55
CA ARG A 179 7.92 -1.03 8.49
C ARG A 179 7.54 -0.68 7.05
N LEU A 180 8.43 -0.93 6.09
CA LEU A 180 8.17 -0.70 4.67
C LEU A 180 7.03 -1.57 4.15
N TYR A 181 7.02 -2.86 4.51
CA TYR A 181 5.94 -3.78 4.12
C TYR A 181 4.58 -3.23 4.54
N VAL A 182 4.41 -2.79 5.79
CA VAL A 182 3.15 -2.22 6.27
C VAL A 182 2.73 -0.96 5.49
N ILE A 183 3.68 -0.08 5.16
CA ILE A 183 3.39 1.11 4.34
C ILE A 183 2.95 0.69 2.92
N VAL A 184 3.60 -0.32 2.33
CA VAL A 184 3.19 -0.86 1.01
C VAL A 184 1.77 -1.43 1.06
N GLN A 185 1.28 -1.90 2.21
CA GLN A 185 -0.09 -2.39 2.33
C GLN A 185 -1.15 -1.28 2.39
N ALA A 186 -0.75 -0.03 2.66
CA ALA A 186 -1.66 1.11 2.53
C ALA A 186 -2.01 1.34 1.06
N ASN A 187 -3.28 1.56 0.71
CA ASN A 187 -3.67 1.76 -0.70
C ASN A 187 -3.23 3.13 -1.25
N SER A 188 -2.93 4.10 -0.39
CA SER A 188 -2.44 5.44 -0.76
C SER A 188 -1.60 6.04 0.38
N ILE A 189 -0.75 7.02 0.05
CA ILE A 189 0.02 7.78 1.03
C ILE A 189 -0.66 9.15 1.21
N PRO A 190 -1.21 9.48 2.40
CA PRO A 190 -1.77 10.80 2.65
C PRO A 190 -0.71 11.91 2.48
N PRO A 191 -1.06 13.08 1.91
CA PRO A 191 -0.11 14.18 1.69
C PRO A 191 0.65 14.59 2.95
N ALA A 192 -0.03 14.60 4.10
CA ALA A 192 0.55 14.93 5.41
C ALA A 192 1.66 13.95 5.86
N LEU A 193 1.67 12.73 5.35
CA LEU A 193 2.64 11.69 5.71
C LEU A 193 3.70 11.45 4.64
N GLN A 194 3.56 12.08 3.46
CA GLN A 194 4.41 11.83 2.29
C GLN A 194 5.88 12.08 2.59
N GLN A 195 6.21 13.20 3.25
CA GLN A 195 7.59 13.54 3.59
C GLN A 195 8.21 12.54 4.59
N ALA A 196 7.43 12.06 5.55
CA ALA A 196 7.91 11.09 6.54
C ALA A 196 8.16 9.72 5.92
N VAL A 197 7.25 9.24 5.05
CA VAL A 197 7.43 8.00 4.28
C VAL A 197 8.64 8.11 3.36
N GLN A 198 8.81 9.26 2.71
CA GLN A 198 9.95 9.52 1.83
C GLN A 198 11.28 9.46 2.58
N ARG A 199 11.38 10.03 3.78
CA ARG A 199 12.59 9.94 4.62
C ARG A 199 12.90 8.49 4.98
N LEU A 200 11.89 7.72 5.38
CA LEU A 200 12.06 6.29 5.70
C LEU A 200 12.52 5.49 4.47
N TRP A 201 11.99 5.80 3.29
CA TRP A 201 12.39 5.15 2.04
C TRP A 201 13.84 5.48 1.67
N ILE A 202 14.28 6.73 1.83
CA ILE A 202 15.68 7.13 1.62
C ILE A 202 16.62 6.42 2.61
N GLU A 203 16.24 6.34 3.89
CA GLU A 203 16.97 5.57 4.91
C GLU A 203 17.10 4.10 4.49
N ALA A 204 16.01 3.51 4.00
CA ALA A 204 15.98 2.12 3.60
C ALA A 204 16.85 1.82 2.39
N ILE A 205 16.88 2.69 1.37
CA ILE A 205 17.79 2.55 0.22
C ILE A 205 19.26 2.47 0.65
N GLN A 206 19.62 3.13 1.76
CA GLN A 206 20.99 3.13 2.26
C GLN A 206 21.32 1.89 3.09
N ALA A 207 20.32 1.24 3.67
CA ALA A 207 20.49 0.24 4.72
C ALA A 207 20.17 -1.20 4.28
N VAL A 208 19.14 -1.40 3.45
CA VAL A 208 18.62 -2.75 3.16
C VAL A 208 18.11 -2.85 1.72
N GLU A 209 18.40 -3.97 1.05
CA GLU A 209 17.84 -4.28 -0.27
C GLU A 209 16.59 -5.16 -0.13
N VAL A 210 15.40 -4.57 -0.27
CA VAL A 210 14.12 -5.30 -0.19
C VAL A 210 13.13 -4.88 -1.28
N PRO A 211 12.25 -5.79 -1.75
CA PRO A 211 11.28 -5.50 -2.81
C PRO A 211 10.33 -4.33 -2.49
N GLU A 212 10.04 -4.09 -1.23
CA GLU A 212 9.16 -3.01 -0.75
C GLU A 212 9.68 -1.62 -1.15
N LEU A 213 11.00 -1.47 -1.35
CA LEU A 213 11.58 -0.22 -1.85
C LEU A 213 11.03 0.16 -3.22
N TYR A 214 10.88 -0.81 -4.09
CA TYR A 214 10.42 -0.62 -5.47
C TYR A 214 8.92 -0.31 -5.51
N ALA A 215 8.13 -1.01 -4.70
CA ALA A 215 6.70 -0.75 -4.57
C ALA A 215 6.40 0.66 -4.03
N LEU A 216 7.24 1.20 -3.14
CA LEU A 216 7.09 2.57 -2.65
C LEU A 216 7.55 3.63 -3.64
N LEU A 217 8.56 3.32 -4.47
CA LEU A 217 9.05 4.26 -5.48
C LEU A 217 7.94 4.70 -6.43
N ASP A 218 7.14 3.76 -6.92
CA ASP A 218 6.00 4.04 -7.81
C ASP A 218 5.01 5.04 -7.18
N ARG A 219 4.76 4.90 -5.86
CA ARG A 219 3.82 5.76 -5.12
C ARG A 219 4.38 7.12 -4.77
N LEU A 220 5.67 7.20 -4.48
CA LEU A 220 6.36 8.47 -4.23
C LEU A 220 6.55 9.27 -5.52
N GLY A 221 6.59 8.57 -6.66
CA GLY A 221 6.81 9.16 -7.96
C GLY A 221 8.15 9.89 -8.06
N PHE A 222 8.27 10.79 -9.04
CA PHE A 222 9.52 11.51 -9.28
C PHE A 222 9.92 12.42 -8.11
N SER A 223 8.95 12.85 -7.28
CA SER A 223 9.24 13.58 -6.05
C SER A 223 10.13 12.78 -5.08
N GLY A 224 9.95 11.45 -5.03
CA GLY A 224 10.80 10.50 -4.31
C GLY A 224 12.25 10.57 -4.77
N ILE A 225 12.46 10.47 -6.08
CA ILE A 225 13.78 10.56 -6.73
C ILE A 225 14.45 11.90 -6.43
N ARG A 226 13.71 13.01 -6.53
CA ARG A 226 14.23 14.35 -6.25
C ARG A 226 14.79 14.45 -4.83
N ALA A 227 14.02 14.04 -3.83
CA ALA A 227 14.52 14.14 -2.46
C ALA A 227 15.64 13.14 -2.15
N LEU A 228 15.67 11.97 -2.80
CA LEU A 228 16.80 11.04 -2.68
C LEU A 228 18.09 11.69 -3.17
N ILE A 229 18.04 12.28 -4.36
CA ILE A 229 19.19 12.98 -4.96
C ILE A 229 19.58 14.18 -4.09
N ASP A 230 18.62 14.97 -3.63
CA ASP A 230 18.87 16.13 -2.78
C ASP A 230 19.50 15.73 -1.43
N SER A 231 18.98 14.67 -0.80
CA SER A 231 19.46 14.15 0.49
C SER A 231 20.89 13.61 0.40
N LEU A 232 21.23 12.97 -0.72
CA LEU A 232 22.54 12.35 -0.93
C LEU A 232 23.49 13.17 -1.79
N TRP A 233 23.13 14.42 -2.13
CA TRP A 233 23.88 15.24 -3.08
C TRP A 233 25.34 15.50 -2.66
N HIS A 234 25.55 15.62 -1.35
CA HIS A 234 26.86 15.85 -0.74
C HIS A 234 27.58 14.56 -0.31
N ALA A 235 27.00 13.40 -0.60
CA ALA A 235 27.55 12.08 -0.33
C ALA A 235 27.58 11.25 -1.63
N PRO A 236 28.49 11.57 -2.58
CA PRO A 236 28.46 11.01 -3.93
C PRO A 236 28.54 9.48 -3.96
N ASP A 237 29.30 8.86 -3.04
CA ASP A 237 29.38 7.39 -2.95
C ASP A 237 28.07 6.76 -2.47
N ALA A 238 27.35 7.40 -1.55
CA ALA A 238 26.03 6.95 -1.11
C ALA A 238 25.00 7.12 -2.24
N LEU A 239 25.03 8.25 -2.95
CA LEU A 239 24.19 8.51 -4.10
C LEU A 239 24.43 7.49 -5.23
N LYS A 240 25.69 7.15 -5.49
CA LYS A 240 26.07 6.14 -6.50
C LYS A 240 25.61 4.73 -6.10
N ARG A 241 25.66 4.37 -4.81
CA ARG A 241 25.09 3.10 -4.32
C ARG A 241 23.56 3.06 -4.52
N ALA A 242 22.86 4.12 -4.16
CA ALA A 242 21.42 4.24 -4.38
C ALA A 242 21.05 4.14 -5.87
N TRP A 243 21.81 4.82 -6.74
CA TRP A 243 21.66 4.72 -8.19
C TRP A 243 21.81 3.29 -8.71
N ARG A 244 22.84 2.56 -8.27
CA ARG A 244 23.04 1.15 -8.69
C ARG A 244 21.85 0.26 -8.32
N LEU A 245 21.26 0.48 -7.15
CA LEU A 245 20.07 -0.24 -6.72
C LEU A 245 18.86 0.07 -7.61
N LEU A 246 18.61 1.36 -7.86
CA LEU A 246 17.43 1.82 -8.60
C LEU A 246 17.52 1.64 -10.13
N THR A 247 18.70 1.36 -10.65
CA THR A 247 18.93 1.07 -12.08
C THR A 247 19.03 -0.42 -12.39
N GLN A 248 18.84 -1.29 -11.39
CA GLN A 248 18.67 -2.73 -11.64
C GLN A 248 17.44 -2.97 -12.54
N PRO A 249 17.42 -4.03 -13.38
CA PRO A 249 16.35 -4.24 -14.36
C PRO A 249 14.92 -4.24 -13.80
N GLU A 250 14.72 -4.69 -12.56
CA GLU A 250 13.41 -4.68 -11.90
C GLU A 250 12.96 -3.27 -11.52
N ALA A 251 13.86 -2.48 -10.91
CA ALA A 251 13.59 -1.11 -10.48
C ALA A 251 13.52 -0.13 -11.66
N ALA A 252 14.39 -0.31 -12.66
CA ALA A 252 14.49 0.59 -13.80
C ALA A 252 13.19 0.67 -14.62
N ARG A 253 12.42 -0.44 -14.67
CA ARG A 253 11.14 -0.50 -15.39
C ARG A 253 10.04 0.34 -14.77
N ILE A 254 10.15 0.62 -13.47
CA ILE A 254 9.16 1.37 -12.69
C ILE A 254 9.70 2.73 -12.23
N LEU A 255 10.86 3.17 -12.78
CA LEU A 255 11.40 4.49 -12.48
C LEU A 255 10.41 5.56 -12.94
N PRO A 256 9.97 6.46 -12.05
CA PRO A 256 8.95 7.43 -12.37
C PRO A 256 9.49 8.47 -13.37
N MET A 257 8.60 8.92 -14.26
CA MET A 257 8.94 9.94 -15.25
C MET A 257 8.91 11.35 -14.63
N PRO A 258 9.89 12.22 -14.94
CA PRO A 258 9.82 13.63 -14.59
C PRO A 258 8.67 14.32 -15.33
N GLN A 259 8.06 15.30 -14.68
CA GLN A 259 7.04 16.16 -15.27
C GLN A 259 7.61 17.54 -15.61
N ARG A 260 6.83 18.38 -16.31
CA ARG A 260 7.22 19.76 -16.64
C ARG A 260 7.58 20.58 -15.40
N THR A 261 6.91 20.33 -14.28
CA THR A 261 7.15 20.99 -12.99
C THR A 261 8.50 20.63 -12.37
N ASP A 262 9.14 19.53 -12.81
CA ASP A 262 10.44 19.08 -12.32
C ASP A 262 11.62 19.65 -13.10
N LEU A 263 11.39 20.25 -14.28
CA LEU A 263 12.45 20.79 -15.13
C LEU A 263 13.31 21.87 -14.46
N PRO A 264 12.75 22.83 -13.69
CA PRO A 264 13.57 23.82 -12.98
C PRO A 264 14.53 23.17 -11.96
N TRP A 265 14.10 22.08 -11.32
CA TRP A 265 14.94 21.33 -10.38
C TRP A 265 16.06 20.58 -11.12
N LEU A 266 15.75 19.94 -12.26
CA LEU A 266 16.75 19.27 -13.10
C LEU A 266 17.80 20.27 -13.62
N GLU A 267 17.36 21.45 -14.10
CA GLU A 267 18.24 22.52 -14.55
C GLU A 267 19.18 22.98 -13.43
N ALA A 268 18.65 23.26 -12.25
CA ALA A 268 19.45 23.69 -11.10
C ALA A 268 20.49 22.65 -10.69
N ARG A 269 20.13 21.36 -10.69
CA ARG A 269 21.04 20.26 -10.34
C ARG A 269 22.15 20.06 -11.38
N LEU A 270 21.83 20.18 -12.67
CA LEU A 270 22.83 20.14 -13.74
C LEU A 270 23.75 21.37 -13.71
N ALA A 271 23.23 22.55 -13.35
CA ALA A 271 24.02 23.78 -13.25
C ALA A 271 24.98 23.77 -12.06
N ALA A 272 24.66 23.03 -10.99
CA ALA A 272 25.50 22.87 -9.81
C ALA A 272 26.71 21.94 -10.02
N LEU A 273 26.75 21.20 -11.13
CA LEU A 273 27.87 20.33 -11.46
C LEU A 273 29.01 21.13 -12.13
N PRO A 274 30.28 20.91 -11.75
CA PRO A 274 31.41 21.55 -12.39
C PRO A 274 31.54 21.07 -13.85
N PRO A 275 31.76 21.98 -14.81
CA PRO A 275 31.93 21.60 -16.21
C PRO A 275 33.27 20.87 -16.41
N GLY A 276 33.26 19.78 -17.19
CA GLY A 276 34.48 19.09 -17.66
C GLY A 276 35.10 18.07 -16.70
N ASP A 277 34.71 18.07 -15.42
CA ASP A 277 35.17 17.08 -14.44
C ASP A 277 34.38 15.77 -14.54
N GLN A 278 35.04 14.65 -14.22
CA GLN A 278 34.40 13.34 -14.08
C GLN A 278 33.61 13.26 -12.76
N ASP A 279 32.59 14.09 -12.63
CA ASP A 279 31.69 14.07 -11.48
C ASP A 279 30.69 12.93 -11.62
N SER A 280 30.84 11.90 -10.79
CA SER A 280 29.94 10.73 -10.78
C SER A 280 28.46 11.07 -10.58
N ARG A 281 28.14 12.24 -10.02
CA ARG A 281 26.75 12.71 -9.85
C ARG A 281 26.07 13.01 -11.19
N LEU A 282 26.83 13.32 -12.24
CA LEU A 282 26.29 13.54 -13.58
C LEU A 282 25.59 12.29 -14.10
N GLN A 283 26.26 11.13 -14.04
CA GLN A 283 25.67 9.85 -14.48
C GLN A 283 24.37 9.56 -13.70
N VAL A 284 24.40 9.74 -12.38
CA VAL A 284 23.22 9.51 -11.54
C VAL A 284 22.06 10.43 -11.93
N LEU A 285 22.33 11.71 -12.19
CA LEU A 285 21.32 12.66 -12.64
C LEU A 285 20.77 12.33 -14.02
N VAL A 286 21.60 11.87 -14.95
CA VAL A 286 21.13 11.44 -16.28
C VAL A 286 20.17 10.27 -16.16
N ASP A 287 20.53 9.26 -15.37
CA ASP A 287 19.79 8.01 -15.29
C ASP A 287 18.54 8.13 -14.40
N LEU A 288 18.69 8.55 -13.14
CA LEU A 288 17.55 8.69 -12.22
C LEU A 288 16.70 9.91 -12.55
N GLY A 289 17.31 10.98 -13.08
CA GLY A 289 16.58 12.14 -13.61
C GLY A 289 15.93 11.87 -14.96
N ARG A 290 16.12 10.67 -15.54
CA ARG A 290 15.45 10.19 -16.76
C ARG A 290 15.64 11.15 -17.93
N LEU A 291 16.84 11.75 -18.02
CA LEU A 291 17.14 12.81 -19.00
C LEU A 291 17.04 12.30 -20.44
N TYR A 292 17.25 11.00 -20.66
CA TYR A 292 17.08 10.37 -21.97
C TYR A 292 15.63 10.35 -22.45
N GLU A 293 14.64 10.30 -21.56
CA GLU A 293 13.23 10.25 -21.95
C GLU A 293 12.58 11.62 -22.08
N LEU A 294 13.23 12.67 -21.60
CA LEU A 294 12.79 14.05 -21.81
C LEU A 294 12.57 14.38 -23.29
N GLY A 295 13.34 13.74 -24.18
CA GLY A 295 13.21 13.89 -25.63
C GLY A 295 12.16 12.99 -26.30
N ASN A 296 11.63 11.99 -25.59
CA ASN A 296 10.71 10.99 -26.16
C ASN A 296 9.25 11.48 -26.15
N ASP A 297 8.87 12.29 -25.17
CA ASP A 297 7.56 12.96 -25.14
C ASP A 297 7.66 14.32 -25.87
N PRO A 298 6.90 14.57 -26.96
CA PRO A 298 6.98 15.81 -27.72
C PRO A 298 6.68 17.07 -26.89
N GLY A 299 5.72 16.99 -25.96
CA GLY A 299 5.31 18.10 -25.11
C GLY A 299 6.33 18.41 -24.03
N LEU A 300 6.98 17.39 -23.46
CA LEU A 300 8.08 17.55 -22.51
C LEU A 300 9.34 18.04 -23.21
N ARG A 301 9.67 17.50 -24.39
CA ARG A 301 10.81 17.92 -25.22
C ARG A 301 10.76 19.42 -25.54
N GLN A 302 9.60 19.92 -25.98
CA GLN A 302 9.43 21.35 -26.26
C GLN A 302 9.66 22.20 -25.00
N ALA A 303 9.15 21.77 -23.84
CA ALA A 303 9.37 22.47 -22.58
C ALA A 303 10.85 22.46 -22.18
N VAL A 304 11.55 21.33 -22.34
CA VAL A 304 12.98 21.19 -22.04
C VAL A 304 13.82 22.11 -22.93
N PHE A 305 13.46 22.31 -24.20
CA PHE A 305 14.14 23.27 -25.07
C PHE A 305 14.05 24.72 -24.63
N GLN A 306 13.06 25.06 -23.79
CA GLN A 306 12.91 26.40 -23.22
C GLN A 306 13.76 26.57 -21.94
N THR A 307 14.40 25.52 -21.45
CA THR A 307 15.27 25.51 -20.27
C THR A 307 16.76 25.58 -20.65
N GLN A 308 17.66 25.74 -19.68
CA GLN A 308 19.10 25.63 -19.94
C GLN A 308 19.61 24.19 -20.02
N ILE A 309 18.77 23.18 -19.76
CA ILE A 309 19.17 21.76 -19.73
C ILE A 309 19.96 21.34 -20.98
N PRO A 310 19.52 21.62 -22.23
CA PRO A 310 20.29 21.24 -23.41
C PRO A 310 21.70 21.86 -23.43
N ARG A 311 21.80 23.15 -23.11
CA ARG A 311 23.08 23.88 -23.05
C ARG A 311 23.99 23.35 -21.95
N LEU A 312 23.44 22.97 -20.80
CA LEU A 312 24.19 22.39 -19.69
C LEU A 312 24.76 21.03 -20.07
N LEU A 313 23.98 20.16 -20.73
CA LEU A 313 24.42 18.84 -21.18
C LEU A 313 25.52 18.92 -22.25
N LEU A 314 25.47 19.89 -23.17
CA LEU A 314 26.49 20.08 -24.21
C LEU A 314 27.90 20.33 -23.64
N ARG A 315 28.02 20.85 -22.42
CA ARG A 315 29.32 21.13 -21.77
C ARG A 315 30.14 19.87 -21.50
N TYR A 316 29.50 18.69 -21.49
CA TYR A 316 30.13 17.42 -21.15
C TYR A 316 30.58 16.60 -22.37
N LEU A 317 30.39 17.12 -23.59
CA LEU A 317 30.75 16.42 -24.82
C LEU A 317 32.27 16.36 -25.08
N SER A 318 33.05 17.25 -24.48
CA SER A 318 34.51 17.32 -24.69
C SER A 318 35.29 16.25 -23.95
N ASN A 319 34.71 15.60 -22.93
CA ASN A 319 35.34 14.55 -22.15
C ASN A 319 34.72 13.19 -22.52
N PRO A 320 35.52 12.17 -22.88
CA PRO A 320 35.03 10.90 -23.42
C PRO A 320 34.07 10.19 -22.47
N VAL A 321 34.36 10.20 -21.16
CA VAL A 321 33.58 9.49 -20.14
C VAL A 321 32.24 10.18 -19.91
N THR A 322 32.26 11.50 -19.68
CA THR A 322 31.02 12.25 -19.43
C THR A 322 30.16 12.36 -20.69
N CYS A 323 30.78 12.39 -21.88
CA CYS A 323 30.07 12.35 -23.14
C CYS A 323 29.23 11.07 -23.26
N GLN A 324 29.78 9.90 -22.93
CA GLN A 324 29.05 8.63 -22.98
C GLN A 324 27.79 8.65 -22.11
N TRP A 325 27.82 9.35 -20.98
CA TRP A 325 26.64 9.48 -20.12
C TRP A 325 25.55 10.36 -20.76
N VAL A 326 25.90 11.50 -21.36
CA VAL A 326 24.91 12.47 -21.84
C VAL A 326 24.49 12.29 -23.31
N ALA A 327 25.27 11.56 -24.11
CA ALA A 327 25.11 11.51 -25.57
C ALA A 327 23.71 11.03 -26.00
N ILE A 328 23.17 9.99 -25.37
CA ILE A 328 21.83 9.47 -25.67
C ILE A 328 20.76 10.50 -25.32
N ALA A 329 20.87 11.15 -24.15
CA ALA A 329 19.92 12.18 -23.75
C ALA A 329 19.90 13.35 -24.72
N LEU A 330 21.08 13.80 -25.15
CA LEU A 330 21.21 14.83 -26.18
C LEU A 330 20.62 14.39 -27.52
N ALA A 331 20.86 13.15 -27.96
CA ALA A 331 20.31 12.61 -29.21
C ALA A 331 18.77 12.69 -29.22
N ASN A 332 18.15 12.19 -28.14
CA ASN A 332 16.70 12.16 -27.99
C ASN A 332 16.11 13.58 -27.90
N LEU A 333 16.74 14.47 -27.14
CA LEU A 333 16.32 15.87 -27.04
C LEU A 333 16.35 16.55 -28.40
N TYR A 334 17.44 16.44 -29.16
CA TYR A 334 17.56 17.05 -30.49
C TYR A 334 16.81 16.30 -31.61
N GLY A 335 16.10 15.21 -31.30
CA GLY A 335 15.39 14.40 -32.30
C GLY A 335 16.33 13.81 -33.36
N ARG A 336 17.59 13.56 -32.99
CA ARG A 336 18.61 13.02 -33.90
C ARG A 336 18.66 11.50 -33.76
N TRP A 337 18.69 10.82 -34.90
CA TRP A 337 18.81 9.35 -34.97
C TRP A 337 20.16 8.81 -34.52
N MET A 338 21.21 9.65 -34.46
CA MET A 338 22.53 9.25 -33.99
C MET A 338 23.00 10.15 -32.84
N PRO A 339 23.48 9.58 -31.73
CA PRO A 339 24.10 10.34 -30.65
C PRO A 339 25.40 11.01 -31.12
N PRO A 340 25.79 12.15 -30.49
CA PRO A 340 27.06 12.79 -30.77
C PRO A 340 28.22 11.80 -30.55
N ARG A 341 29.22 11.84 -31.42
CA ARG A 341 30.43 11.02 -31.28
C ARG A 341 31.23 11.54 -30.10
N CYS A 342 31.47 10.67 -29.12
CA CYS A 342 32.37 10.97 -28.02
C CYS A 342 33.83 10.85 -28.50
N PRO A 343 34.68 11.83 -28.17
CA PRO A 343 36.07 11.90 -28.64
C PRO A 343 36.96 10.77 -28.10
#